data_AF-A0A2M8WJ43-F1
#
_entry.id   AF-A0A2M8WJ43-F1
#
_cell.length_a   1.000
_cell.length_b   1.000
_cell.length_c   1.000
_cell.angle_alpha   90.00
_cell.angle_beta   90.00
_cell.angle_gamma   90.00
#
_symmetry.space_group_name_H-M   'P 1'
#
loop_
_entity.id
_entity.type
_entity.pdbx_description
1 polymer ?
#
loop_
_entity_poly.entity_id
_entity_poly.type
_entity_poly.pdbx_seq_one_letter_code
_entity_poly.pdbx_strand_id
1 'polypeptide(L)'
;MDIHDLTAALDTVLGPTLVASLAGTPERDDAVEWADDDGPRPAHESELRLRIAYKTWEALSATHDEDAARQWFLTARDDLDGDTPLDALATDRGDQVLRAAESSAPAA
;
A
#
# COMPACT_ATOMS: atom_id res chain seq x y z
N MET A 1 3.02 -0.59 15.63
CA MET A 1 1.87 -0.02 14.93
C MET A 1 0.87 -1.14 14.73
N ASP A 2 -0.37 -0.95 15.17
CA ASP A 2 -1.44 -1.93 14.94
C ASP A 2 -1.95 -1.85 13.50
N ILE A 3 -2.84 -2.76 13.07
CA ILE A 3 -3.42 -2.73 11.73
C ILE A 3 -4.31 -1.50 11.51
N HIS A 4 -4.98 -1.00 12.56
CA HIS A 4 -5.84 0.18 12.46
C HIS A 4 -5.02 1.45 12.16
N ASP A 5 -3.99 1.70 12.98
CA ASP A 5 -3.03 2.80 12.75
C ASP A 5 -2.44 2.78 11.33
N LEU A 6 -2.06 1.58 10.88
CA LEU A 6 -1.41 1.37 9.60
C LEU A 6 -2.36 1.64 8.44
N THR A 7 -3.60 1.17 8.54
CA THR A 7 -4.64 1.42 7.54
C THR A 7 -4.96 2.92 7.48
N ALA A 8 -5.07 3.59 8.63
CA ALA A 8 -5.30 5.04 8.70
C ALA A 8 -4.18 5.86 8.04
N ALA A 9 -2.92 5.45 8.23
CA ALA A 9 -1.78 6.08 7.57
C ALA A 9 -1.84 5.90 6.04
N LEU A 10 -2.15 4.68 5.57
CA LEU A 10 -2.33 4.40 4.14
C LEU A 10 -3.52 5.16 3.53
N ASP A 11 -4.63 5.28 4.27
CA ASP A 11 -5.81 6.04 3.85
C ASP A 11 -5.51 7.53 3.68
N THR A 12 -4.65 8.08 4.53
CA THR A 12 -4.25 9.49 4.45
C THR A 12 -3.49 9.79 3.16
N VAL A 13 -2.62 8.88 2.73
CA VAL A 13 -1.69 9.11 1.60
C VAL A 13 -2.21 8.56 0.27
N LEU A 14 -2.82 7.38 0.26
CA LEU A 14 -3.36 6.74 -0.96
C LEU A 14 -4.85 7.04 -1.14
N GLY A 15 -5.58 7.14 -0.03
CA GLY A 15 -7.04 7.22 -0.03
C GLY A 15 -7.70 5.83 0.05
N PRO A 16 -8.89 5.74 0.66
CA PRO A 16 -9.56 4.47 0.98
C PRO A 16 -9.89 3.60 -0.23
N THR A 17 -10.12 4.20 -1.40
CA THR A 17 -10.37 3.43 -2.63
C THR A 17 -9.15 2.61 -3.04
N LEU A 18 -7.95 3.18 -2.95
CA LEU A 18 -6.72 2.48 -3.33
C LEU A 18 -6.32 1.47 -2.26
N VAL A 19 -6.57 1.78 -0.99
CA VAL A 19 -6.35 0.85 0.14
C VAL A 19 -7.26 -0.37 0.04
N ALA A 20 -8.54 -0.20 -0.29
CA ALA A 20 -9.45 -1.31 -0.55
C ALA A 20 -8.94 -2.18 -1.73
N SER A 21 -8.56 -1.54 -2.83
CA SER A 21 -8.08 -2.24 -4.03
C SER A 21 -6.80 -3.04 -3.76
N LEU A 22 -5.81 -2.48 -3.06
CA LEU A 22 -4.55 -3.19 -2.75
C LEU A 22 -4.74 -4.29 -1.70
N ALA A 23 -5.70 -4.12 -0.79
CA ALA A 23 -6.06 -5.14 0.18
C ALA A 23 -6.86 -6.30 -0.46
N GLY A 24 -7.33 -6.12 -1.69
CA GLY A 24 -8.12 -7.09 -2.45
C GLY A 24 -9.58 -7.18 -2.01
N THR A 25 -10.11 -6.13 -1.39
CA THR A 25 -11.56 -6.01 -1.12
C THR A 25 -12.22 -5.12 -2.19
N PRO A 26 -13.41 -5.51 -2.70
CA PRO A 26 -14.19 -4.63 -3.56
C PRO A 26 -14.89 -3.51 -2.79
N GLU A 27 -14.99 -3.60 -1.46
CA GLU A 27 -15.75 -2.67 -0.62
C GLU A 27 -14.81 -1.60 -0.07
N ARG A 28 -15.01 -0.35 -0.49
CA ARG A 28 -14.26 0.80 0.03
C ARG A 28 -14.52 1.01 1.51
N ASP A 29 -15.76 0.79 1.94
CA ASP A 29 -16.18 1.00 3.33
C ASP A 29 -15.39 0.09 4.28
N ASP A 30 -15.04 -1.14 3.87
CA ASP A 30 -14.15 -2.03 4.64
C ASP A 30 -12.83 -1.33 5.00
N ALA A 31 -12.17 -0.67 4.04
CA ALA A 31 -10.90 0.00 4.28
C ALA A 31 -11.05 1.18 5.26
N VAL A 32 -12.16 1.92 5.16
CA VAL A 32 -12.48 3.01 6.10
C VAL A 32 -12.74 2.47 7.50
N GLU A 33 -13.49 1.37 7.61
CA GLU A 33 -13.78 0.72 8.88
C GLU A 33 -12.52 0.12 9.52
N TRP A 34 -11.60 -0.43 8.73
CA TRP A 34 -10.32 -0.94 9.25
C TRP A 34 -9.40 0.16 9.77
N ALA A 35 -9.52 1.40 9.30
CA ALA A 35 -8.75 2.54 9.81
C ALA A 35 -9.26 3.06 11.17
N ASP A 36 -10.47 2.68 11.57
CA ASP A 36 -11.05 3.02 12.87
C ASP A 36 -10.44 2.13 13.98
N ASP A 37 -10.08 2.73 15.12
CA ASP A 37 -9.42 2.03 16.24
C ASP A 37 -10.32 0.95 16.88
N ASP A 38 -11.64 1.16 16.86
CA ASP A 38 -12.67 0.21 17.31
C ASP A 38 -13.26 -0.62 16.15
N GLY A 39 -12.68 -0.48 14.95
CA GLY A 39 -13.14 -1.11 13.73
C GLY A 39 -12.91 -2.63 13.66
N PRO A 40 -13.56 -3.32 12.71
CA PRO A 40 -13.27 -4.72 12.45
C PRO A 40 -11.84 -4.89 11.94
N ARG A 41 -11.24 -6.06 12.19
CA ARG A 41 -9.94 -6.39 11.60
C ARG A 41 -10.11 -6.98 10.20
N PRO A 42 -9.21 -6.65 9.25
CA PRO A 42 -9.21 -7.27 7.93
C PRO A 42 -8.96 -8.78 8.02
N ALA A 43 -9.35 -9.50 6.96
CA ALA A 43 -8.94 -10.89 6.79
C ALA A 43 -7.42 -11.01 6.72
N HIS A 44 -6.87 -12.19 7.04
CA HIS A 44 -5.43 -12.40 7.15
C HIS A 44 -4.65 -11.98 5.87
N GLU A 45 -5.19 -12.29 4.69
CA GLU A 45 -4.55 -11.92 3.41
C GLU A 45 -4.53 -10.40 3.20
N SER A 46 -5.66 -9.72 3.44
CA SER A 46 -5.74 -8.26 3.39
C SER A 46 -4.82 -7.60 4.41
N GLU A 47 -4.75 -8.14 5.63
CA GLU A 47 -3.83 -7.67 6.68
C GLU A 47 -2.36 -7.77 6.24
N LEU A 48 -1.96 -8.88 5.60
CA LEU A 48 -0.62 -9.04 5.07
C LEU A 48 -0.31 -8.02 3.97
N ARG A 49 -1.23 -7.82 3.02
CA ARG A 49 -1.08 -6.86 1.92
C ARG A 49 -0.97 -5.43 2.43
N LEU A 50 -1.81 -5.04 3.39
CA LEU A 50 -1.75 -3.73 4.05
C LEU A 50 -0.39 -3.51 4.72
N ARG A 51 0.08 -4.49 5.51
CA ARG A 51 1.40 -4.39 6.17
C ARG A 51 2.54 -4.22 5.19
N ILE A 52 2.51 -4.93 4.06
CA ILE A 52 3.54 -4.80 3.03
C ILE A 52 3.43 -3.41 2.38
N ALA A 53 2.22 -2.97 2.02
CA ALA A 53 1.98 -1.66 1.44
C ALA A 53 2.52 -0.52 2.32
N TYR A 54 2.29 -0.59 3.63
CA TYR A 54 2.83 0.40 4.57
C TYR A 54 4.35 0.38 4.65
N LYS A 55 4.98 -0.80 4.69
CA LYS A 55 6.45 -0.89 4.66
C LYS A 55 7.04 -0.31 3.37
N THR A 56 6.40 -0.59 2.25
CA THR A 56 6.76 0.00 0.95
C THR A 56 6.63 1.52 0.99
N TRP A 57 5.52 2.04 1.52
CA TRP A 57 5.33 3.48 1.68
C TRP A 57 6.40 4.11 2.59
N GLU A 58 6.70 3.50 3.74
CA GLU A 58 7.72 3.99 4.67
C GLU A 58 9.12 4.06 4.01
N ALA A 59 9.47 3.04 3.22
CA ALA A 59 10.71 3.03 2.45
C ALA A 59 10.76 4.16 1.39
N LEU A 60 9.65 4.43 0.72
CA LEU A 60 9.54 5.50 -0.26
C LEU A 60 9.57 6.88 0.41
N SER A 61 8.79 7.10 1.47
CA SER A 61 8.73 8.36 2.20
C SER A 61 10.04 8.75 2.87
N ALA A 62 10.97 7.81 3.06
CA ALA A 62 12.32 8.13 3.51
C ALA A 62 13.16 8.88 2.45
N THR A 63 12.78 8.79 1.16
CA THR A 63 13.57 9.29 0.03
C THR A 63 12.77 10.13 -0.98
N HIS A 64 11.44 10.08 -0.93
CA HIS A 64 10.51 10.77 -1.82
C HIS A 64 9.48 11.58 -1.00
N ASP A 65 9.03 12.70 -1.55
CA ASP A 65 7.87 13.42 -1.00
C ASP A 65 6.57 12.59 -1.15
N GLU A 66 5.54 12.94 -0.38
CA GLU A 66 4.28 12.17 -0.30
C GLU A 66 3.60 11.99 -1.68
N ASP A 67 3.55 13.04 -2.50
CA ASP A 67 3.00 12.96 -3.86
C ASP A 67 3.79 11.99 -4.75
N ALA A 68 5.12 12.01 -4.65
CA ALA A 68 5.99 11.12 -5.42
C ALA A 68 5.84 9.67 -4.96
N ALA A 69 5.79 9.43 -3.65
CA ALA A 69 5.51 8.10 -3.09
C ALA A 69 4.13 7.59 -3.55
N ARG A 70 3.09 8.43 -3.52
CA ARG A 70 1.76 8.07 -4.04
C ARG A 70 1.78 7.75 -5.53
N GLN A 71 2.43 8.59 -6.34
CA GLN A 71 2.54 8.35 -7.79
C GLN A 71 3.31 7.06 -8.09
N TRP A 72 4.28 6.69 -7.26
CA TRP A 72 5.02 5.45 -7.40
C TRP A 72 4.10 4.22 -7.34
N PHE A 73 3.13 4.18 -6.41
CA PHE A 73 2.14 3.09 -6.32
C PHE A 73 1.22 2.97 -7.55
N LEU A 74 1.03 4.07 -8.27
CA LEU A 74 0.10 4.16 -9.41
C LEU A 74 0.79 4.01 -10.77
N THR A 75 2.12 4.00 -10.79
CA THR A 75 2.90 3.96 -12.03
C THR A 75 3.41 2.56 -12.29
N ALA A 76 3.25 2.07 -13.52
CA ALA A 76 3.80 0.79 -13.96
C ALA A 76 5.33 0.73 -13.76
N ARG A 77 5.82 -0.43 -13.33
CA ARG A 77 7.23 -0.63 -13.01
C ARG A 77 7.81 -1.76 -13.84
N ASP A 78 8.95 -1.53 -14.48
CA ASP A 78 9.69 -2.60 -15.18
C ASP A 78 10.13 -3.72 -14.22
N ASP A 79 10.41 -3.36 -12.97
CA ASP A 79 10.73 -4.29 -11.88
C ASP A 79 9.53 -5.14 -11.41
N LEU A 80 8.31 -4.82 -11.86
CA LEU A 80 7.07 -5.55 -11.57
C LEU A 80 6.40 -6.08 -12.84
N ASP A 81 7.18 -6.46 -13.85
CA ASP A 81 6.69 -6.99 -15.13
C ASP A 81 5.77 -6.03 -15.91
N GLY A 82 5.88 -4.72 -15.65
CA GLY A 82 5.03 -3.68 -16.25
C GLY A 82 3.70 -3.45 -15.54
N ASP A 83 3.45 -4.10 -14.41
CA ASP A 83 2.29 -3.83 -13.56
C ASP A 83 2.54 -2.67 -12.59
N THR A 84 1.46 -2.13 -12.03
CA THR A 84 1.57 -1.16 -10.94
C THR A 84 1.86 -1.88 -9.61
N PRO A 85 2.54 -1.23 -8.66
CA PRO A 85 2.71 -1.77 -7.31
C PRO A 85 1.39 -2.10 -6.63
N LEU A 86 0.34 -1.34 -6.92
CA LEU A 86 -1.01 -1.58 -6.41
C LEU A 86 -1.56 -2.93 -6.91
N ASP A 87 -1.46 -3.21 -8.21
CA ASP A 87 -1.88 -4.48 -8.80
C ASP A 87 -1.02 -5.65 -8.30
N ALA A 88 0.29 -5.43 -8.16
CA ALA A 88 1.21 -6.44 -7.63
C ALA A 88 0.90 -6.80 -6.17
N LEU A 89 0.54 -5.82 -5.33
CA LEU A 89 0.10 -6.08 -3.94
C LEU A 89 -1.22 -6.85 -3.90
N ALA A 90 -2.19 -6.47 -4.74
CA ALA A 90 -3.48 -7.16 -4.84
C ALA A 90 -3.36 -8.61 -5.33
N THR A 91 -2.28 -8.94 -6.03
CA THR A 91 -1.97 -10.27 -6.59
C THR A 91 -0.93 -11.06 -5.78
N ASP A 92 -0.75 -10.72 -4.49
CA ASP A 92 0.16 -11.39 -3.54
C ASP A 92 1.64 -11.38 -3.95
N ARG A 93 2.06 -10.41 -4.76
CA ARG A 93 3.47 -10.18 -5.13
C ARG A 93 4.16 -9.14 -4.23
N GLY A 94 3.74 -9.06 -2.98
CA GLY A 94 4.23 -8.04 -2.03
C GLY A 94 5.75 -8.04 -1.81
N ASP A 95 6.40 -9.20 -1.82
CA ASP A 95 7.87 -9.28 -1.72
C ASP A 95 8.59 -8.59 -2.89
N GLN A 96 8.02 -8.63 -4.10
CA GLN A 96 8.59 -7.96 -5.27
C GLN A 96 8.44 -6.45 -5.14
N VAL A 97 7.27 -6.00 -4.69
CA VAL A 97 6.96 -4.58 -4.45
C VAL A 97 7.88 -3.97 -3.41
N LEU A 98 8.15 -4.67 -2.31
CA LEU A 98 9.05 -4.16 -1.29
C LEU A 98 10.49 -4.01 -1.80
N ARG A 99 11.02 -5.03 -2.51
CA ARG A 99 12.37 -4.96 -3.11
C ARG A 99 12.49 -3.84 -4.14
N ALA A 100 11.44 -3.63 -4.92
CA ALA A 100 11.35 -2.55 -5.89
C ALA A 100 11.44 -1.17 -5.21
N ALA A 101 10.70 -0.97 -4.12
CA ALA A 101 10.75 0.27 -3.35
C ALA A 101 12.12 0.50 -2.70
N GLU A 102 12.70 -0.53 -2.08
CA GLU A 102 14.06 -0.47 -1.49
C GLU A 102 15.15 -0.16 -2.52
N SER A 103 14.95 -0.59 -3.77
CA SER A 103 15.88 -0.32 -4.87
C SER A 103 15.57 0.98 -5.62
N SER A 104 14.47 1.66 -5.30
CA SER A 104 14.09 2.89 -5.97
C SER A 104 15.05 4.01 -5.58
N ALA A 105 15.66 4.66 -6.57
CA ALA A 105 16.43 5.88 -6.34
C ALA A 105 15.46 7.03 -6.02
N PRO A 106 15.86 8.01 -5.18
CA PRO A 106 15.07 9.24 -4.99
C PRO A 106 14.80 9.90 -6.34
N ALA A 107 13.58 10.38 -6.57
CA ALA A 107 13.26 11.17 -7.75
C ALA A 107 14.10 12.47 -7.71
N ALA A 108 14.91 12.69 -8.75
CA ALA A 108 15.81 13.83 -8.87
C ALA A 108 15.09 15.13 -9.24
#